data_AF-A0A7C1H9Z2-F1
#
_entry.id   AF-A0A7C1H9Z2-F1
#
_cell.length_a   1.000
_cell.length_b   1.000
_cell.length_c   1.000
_cell.angle_alpha   90.00
_cell.angle_beta   90.00
_cell.angle_gamma   90.00
#
_symmetry.space_group_name_H-M   'P 1'
#
loop_
_entity.id
_entity.type
_entity.pdbx_description
1 polymer ?
#
loop_
_entity_poly.entity_id
_entity_poly.type
_entity_poly.pdbx_seq_one_letter_code
_entity_poly.pdbx_strand_id
1 'polypeptide(L)'
;MRPSVVVLCTAMLALAAVAPPARAAVVEAPQFDPATMMRVSEIERGMTGYGLTVFHGVEVTRFEIEVLGVLAKANLGEDLILIEITSGPVVERQSGIIGGMSGSPIFVDGRLIGAIAYGWSFLREPIGGVTCIESMLDSWMGGRQPQAMLPREHELRGARLAGRWVEQARIDPGGPAFHDEHTINLRPVSPIVSVAGMGESGMTRLNELLAPHGLETMPGPGRLADELPVELGPGAAVGVTLMEGDFDVSVIGTLTWRDHDRILAFGHPMMQIGAVALPMTTAWVHGFLPSISRSNKLSSPMATVGALTEDGAWAVAGTVGGEAPMVPGHFTVIDEDRSITRSFDVRVARQELLTPGLMMSGLSSALEATFYPGGEGIGTIDFELRGDGGAVLRRRDVIWHPGTLWPVTSWI
;
A
#
# COMPACT_ATOMS: atom_id res chain seq x y z
N MET A 1 62.33 -46.38 -10.19
CA MET A 1 61.08 -46.25 -10.97
C MET A 1 59.95 -45.82 -10.06
N ARG A 2 59.49 -44.58 -10.23
CA ARG A 2 58.15 -44.03 -9.94
C ARG A 2 58.18 -42.62 -10.55
N PRO A 3 57.46 -42.33 -11.64
CA PRO A 3 57.50 -40.99 -12.22
C PRO A 3 56.56 -40.07 -11.43
N SER A 4 57.09 -38.94 -10.98
CA SER A 4 56.29 -37.85 -10.44
C SER A 4 55.67 -37.08 -11.61
N VAL A 5 54.35 -37.14 -11.74
CA VAL A 5 53.59 -36.34 -12.70
C VAL A 5 53.43 -34.93 -12.11
N VAL A 6 54.01 -33.94 -12.78
CA VAL A 6 53.77 -32.52 -12.52
C VAL A 6 52.57 -32.10 -13.36
N VAL A 7 51.44 -31.81 -12.71
CA VAL A 7 50.27 -31.21 -13.37
C VAL A 7 50.44 -29.69 -13.33
N LEU A 8 50.66 -29.10 -14.51
CA LEU A 8 50.73 -27.65 -14.70
C LEU A 8 49.28 -27.14 -14.91
N CYS A 9 48.65 -26.60 -13.86
CA CYS A 9 47.37 -25.91 -13.99
C CYS A 9 47.60 -24.46 -14.46
N THR A 10 47.48 -24.23 -15.77
CA THR A 10 47.33 -22.88 -16.34
C THR A 10 45.99 -22.28 -15.91
N ALA A 11 46.02 -21.31 -15.00
CA ALA A 11 44.87 -20.49 -14.67
C ALA A 11 44.61 -19.49 -15.82
N MET A 12 43.58 -19.74 -16.63
CA MET A 12 43.02 -18.70 -17.51
C MET A 12 42.26 -17.70 -16.63
N LEU A 13 42.80 -16.49 -16.46
CA LEU A 13 42.00 -15.36 -15.98
C LEU A 13 41.01 -14.98 -17.10
N ALA A 14 39.77 -15.41 -16.97
CA ALA A 14 38.66 -14.81 -17.70
C ALA A 14 38.38 -13.45 -17.07
N LEU A 15 38.77 -12.38 -17.77
CA LEU A 15 38.41 -11.01 -17.42
C LEU A 15 36.89 -10.87 -17.65
N ALA A 16 36.09 -11.10 -16.62
CA ALA A 16 34.66 -10.81 -16.68
C ALA A 16 34.50 -9.30 -16.85
N ALA A 17 34.09 -8.88 -18.05
CA ALA A 17 33.68 -7.50 -18.28
C ALA A 17 32.48 -7.22 -17.38
N VAL A 18 32.72 -6.45 -16.32
CA VAL A 18 31.63 -5.88 -15.49
C VAL A 18 30.90 -4.92 -16.41
N ALA A 19 29.76 -5.36 -16.94
CA ALA A 19 28.84 -4.47 -17.63
C ALA A 19 28.44 -3.38 -16.64
N PRO A 20 28.53 -2.09 -16.99
CA PRO A 20 28.01 -1.04 -16.14
C PRO A 20 26.52 -1.33 -15.87
N PRO A 21 26.00 -1.05 -14.66
CA PRO A 21 24.58 -1.23 -14.38
C PRO A 21 23.78 -0.50 -15.46
N ALA A 22 22.84 -1.22 -16.08
CA ALA A 22 21.92 -0.62 -17.04
C ALA A 22 21.29 0.60 -16.36
N ARG A 23 21.62 1.79 -16.84
CA ARG A 23 21.05 3.04 -16.33
C ARG A 23 19.57 2.96 -16.65
N ALA A 24 18.74 2.69 -15.63
CA ALA A 24 17.29 2.69 -15.78
C ALA A 24 16.91 3.99 -16.51
N ALA A 25 16.15 3.86 -17.60
CA ALA A 25 15.68 5.02 -18.33
C ALA A 25 14.91 5.90 -17.34
N VAL A 26 15.32 7.16 -17.21
CA VAL A 26 14.60 8.13 -16.39
C VAL A 26 13.25 8.34 -17.09
N VAL A 27 12.20 7.71 -16.59
CA VAL A 27 10.84 7.94 -17.08
C VAL A 27 10.47 9.36 -16.66
N GLU A 28 10.30 10.24 -17.65
CA GLU A 28 9.99 11.65 -17.43
C GLU A 28 8.70 11.77 -16.61
N ALA A 29 8.72 12.66 -15.61
CA ALA A 29 7.57 12.88 -14.75
C ALA A 29 6.36 13.35 -15.58
N PRO A 30 5.15 12.84 -15.29
CA PRO A 30 3.94 13.31 -15.93
C PRO A 30 3.76 14.80 -15.66
N GLN A 31 3.39 15.55 -16.70
CA GLN A 31 3.16 16.98 -16.61
C GLN A 31 1.66 17.26 -16.51
N PHE A 32 1.31 18.38 -15.90
CA PHE A 32 -0.06 18.86 -15.86
C PHE A 32 -0.57 19.16 -17.29
N ASP A 33 -1.67 18.52 -17.68
CA ASP A 33 -2.32 18.74 -18.96
C ASP A 33 -3.66 19.48 -18.77
N PRO A 34 -3.77 20.77 -19.13
CA PRO A 34 -4.99 21.54 -18.95
C PRO A 34 -6.19 21.04 -19.77
N ALA A 35 -5.96 20.19 -20.79
CA ALA A 35 -7.05 19.58 -21.56
C ALA A 35 -7.77 18.47 -20.78
N THR A 36 -7.05 17.78 -19.88
CA THR A 36 -7.55 16.63 -19.13
C THR A 36 -7.55 16.84 -17.61
N MET A 37 -6.93 17.91 -17.13
CA MET A 37 -6.79 18.25 -15.71
C MET A 37 -7.21 19.70 -15.45
N MET A 38 -7.70 19.95 -14.23
CA MET A 38 -8.14 21.27 -13.79
C MET A 38 -7.37 21.65 -12.53
N ARG A 39 -6.90 22.90 -12.46
CA ARG A 39 -6.13 23.38 -11.31
C ARG A 39 -7.04 23.69 -10.14
N VAL A 40 -6.51 23.55 -8.93
CA VAL A 40 -7.27 23.88 -7.70
C VAL A 40 -7.73 25.34 -7.67
N SER A 41 -6.97 26.25 -8.30
CA SER A 41 -7.33 27.67 -8.40
C SER A 41 -8.63 27.92 -9.17
N GLU A 42 -8.99 27.03 -10.11
CA GLU A 42 -10.22 27.08 -10.90
C GLU A 42 -11.44 26.52 -10.12
N ILE A 43 -11.22 25.84 -8.99
CA ILE A 43 -12.28 25.16 -8.24
C ILE A 43 -13.04 26.15 -7.37
N GLU A 44 -14.36 26.15 -7.52
CA GLU A 44 -15.28 26.95 -6.72
C GLU A 44 -16.32 26.06 -6.01
N ARG A 45 -16.83 26.56 -4.88
CA ARG A 45 -17.90 25.91 -4.14
C ARG A 45 -19.17 25.83 -4.99
N GLY A 46 -19.86 24.69 -4.91
CA GLY A 46 -21.10 24.42 -5.63
C GLY A 46 -20.88 23.88 -7.04
N MET A 47 -19.63 23.78 -7.51
CA MET A 47 -19.32 23.00 -8.71
C MET A 47 -19.75 21.55 -8.50
N THR A 48 -20.31 20.94 -9.53
CA THR A 48 -20.69 19.54 -9.54
C THR A 48 -19.77 18.74 -10.46
N GLY A 49 -19.68 17.45 -10.20
CA GLY A 49 -18.77 16.58 -10.92
C GLY A 49 -19.09 15.12 -10.68
N TYR A 50 -18.13 14.26 -11.00
CA TYR A 50 -18.27 12.83 -10.76
C TYR A 50 -16.96 12.20 -10.32
N GLY A 51 -17.05 11.07 -9.64
CA GLY A 51 -15.91 10.21 -9.34
C GLY A 51 -16.12 8.79 -9.86
N LEU A 52 -15.02 8.04 -9.91
CA LEU A 52 -15.00 6.65 -10.40
C LEU A 52 -14.39 5.72 -9.34
N THR A 53 -15.02 4.58 -9.06
CA THR A 53 -14.45 3.54 -8.19
C THR A 53 -15.12 2.18 -8.42
N VAL A 54 -14.48 1.09 -8.03
CA VAL A 54 -15.09 -0.25 -8.04
C VAL A 54 -15.76 -0.54 -6.68
N PHE A 55 -17.06 -0.88 -6.68
CA PHE A 55 -17.77 -1.33 -5.47
C PHE A 55 -17.99 -2.85 -5.41
N HIS A 56 -17.95 -3.54 -6.55
CA HIS A 56 -18.10 -4.99 -6.66
C HIS A 56 -17.46 -5.50 -7.97
N GLY A 57 -16.83 -6.67 -7.92
CA GLY A 57 -16.11 -7.28 -9.02
C GLY A 57 -14.92 -6.41 -9.44
N VAL A 58 -14.89 -6.07 -10.73
CA VAL A 58 -13.88 -5.21 -11.37
C VAL A 58 -14.52 -4.03 -12.10
N GLU A 59 -15.84 -3.87 -11.97
CA GLU A 59 -16.61 -2.87 -12.71
C GLU A 59 -16.44 -1.48 -12.08
N VAL A 60 -15.90 -0.55 -12.87
CA VAL A 60 -15.78 0.84 -12.46
C VAL A 60 -17.15 1.50 -12.49
N THR A 61 -17.61 1.95 -11.33
CA THR A 61 -18.88 2.64 -11.12
C THR A 61 -18.65 4.14 -10.98
N ARG A 62 -19.49 4.93 -11.64
CA ARG A 62 -19.55 6.39 -11.50
C ARG A 62 -20.45 6.79 -10.33
N PHE A 63 -20.03 7.80 -9.57
CA PHE A 63 -20.85 8.49 -8.57
C PHE A 63 -20.77 10.00 -8.76
N GLU A 64 -21.83 10.73 -8.41
CA GLU A 64 -21.88 12.18 -8.54
C GLU A 64 -21.35 12.86 -7.26
N ILE A 65 -20.80 14.06 -7.42
CA ILE A 65 -20.25 14.86 -6.30
C ILE A 65 -20.67 16.32 -6.40
N GLU A 66 -20.62 17.01 -5.25
CA GLU A 66 -20.64 18.47 -5.15
C GLU A 66 -19.36 18.94 -4.43
N VAL A 67 -18.75 20.02 -4.92
CA VAL A 67 -17.61 20.68 -4.27
C VAL A 67 -18.11 21.57 -3.14
N LEU A 68 -17.70 21.28 -1.91
CA LEU A 68 -18.04 22.05 -0.72
C LEU A 68 -17.14 23.27 -0.52
N GLY A 69 -15.91 23.21 -1.04
CA GLY A 69 -14.92 24.28 -0.97
C GLY A 69 -13.49 23.75 -1.11
N VAL A 70 -12.52 24.65 -0.94
CA VAL A 70 -11.09 24.34 -0.94
C VAL A 70 -10.53 24.81 0.40
N LEU A 71 -9.77 23.97 1.09
CA LEU A 71 -9.07 24.31 2.32
C LEU A 71 -7.60 24.57 2.02
N ALA A 72 -7.16 25.80 2.27
CA ALA A 72 -5.81 26.22 1.95
C ALA A 72 -4.79 25.57 2.89
N LYS A 73 -3.71 25.02 2.33
CA LYS A 73 -2.56 24.44 3.09
C LYS A 73 -2.92 23.31 4.07
N ALA A 74 -4.12 22.75 3.92
CA ALA A 74 -4.70 21.75 4.81
C ALA A 74 -4.03 20.38 4.70
N ASN A 75 -3.36 20.11 3.58
CA ASN A 75 -2.67 18.85 3.33
C ASN A 75 -1.16 19.10 3.28
N LEU A 76 -0.47 19.02 4.43
CA LEU A 76 0.99 19.23 4.54
C LEU A 76 1.54 20.47 3.81
N GLY A 77 0.78 21.56 3.77
CA GLY A 77 1.15 22.81 3.09
C GLY A 77 0.55 23.01 1.69
N GLU A 78 -0.08 21.99 1.12
CA GLU A 78 -0.84 22.03 -0.14
C GLU A 78 -2.36 22.14 0.12
N ASP A 79 -3.09 22.53 -0.92
CA ASP A 79 -4.55 22.64 -0.88
C ASP A 79 -5.24 21.28 -0.85
N LEU A 80 -6.40 21.26 -0.19
CA LEU A 80 -7.30 20.12 -0.18
C LEU A 80 -8.68 20.54 -0.67
N ILE A 81 -9.23 19.82 -1.66
CA ILE A 81 -10.59 20.05 -2.14
C ILE A 81 -11.55 19.23 -1.29
N LEU A 82 -12.60 19.87 -0.77
CA LEU A 82 -13.68 19.16 -0.07
C LEU A 82 -14.85 18.88 -1.00
N ILE A 83 -15.30 17.63 -0.99
CA ILE A 83 -16.46 17.19 -1.76
C ILE A 83 -17.47 16.46 -0.88
N GLU A 84 -18.71 16.44 -1.31
CA GLU A 84 -19.74 15.51 -0.85
C GLU A 84 -20.13 14.58 -2.01
N ILE A 85 -20.20 13.28 -1.75
CA ILE A 85 -20.75 12.32 -2.72
C ILE A 85 -22.27 12.34 -2.63
N THR A 86 -22.94 12.60 -3.74
CA THR A 86 -24.40 12.81 -3.78
C THR A 86 -25.16 11.63 -4.38
N SER A 87 -24.47 10.64 -4.96
CA SER A 87 -25.10 9.42 -5.48
C SER A 87 -24.27 8.15 -5.32
N GLY A 88 -24.87 7.01 -5.64
CA GLY A 88 -24.20 5.71 -5.70
C GLY A 88 -24.17 4.95 -4.36
N PRO A 89 -23.48 3.79 -4.34
CA PRO A 89 -23.63 2.81 -3.25
C PRO A 89 -23.30 3.34 -1.85
N VAL A 90 -22.36 4.28 -1.72
CA VAL A 90 -21.98 4.85 -0.42
C VAL A 90 -23.06 5.73 0.20
N VAL A 91 -23.84 6.43 -0.64
CA VAL A 91 -24.98 7.23 -0.22
C VAL A 91 -26.14 6.32 0.14
N GLU A 92 -26.47 5.37 -0.74
CA GLU A 92 -27.56 4.41 -0.55
C GLU A 92 -27.42 3.60 0.74
N ARG A 93 -26.17 3.24 1.09
CA ARG A 93 -25.85 2.44 2.27
C ARG A 93 -25.37 3.27 3.46
N GLN A 94 -25.38 4.60 3.35
CA GLN A 94 -24.97 5.54 4.39
C GLN A 94 -23.62 5.19 5.03
N SER A 95 -22.64 4.81 4.21
CA SER A 95 -21.37 4.26 4.68
C SER A 95 -20.29 5.30 4.94
N GLY A 96 -20.54 6.56 4.57
CA GLY A 96 -19.49 7.57 4.43
C GLY A 96 -18.48 7.18 3.34
N ILE A 97 -17.31 7.82 3.37
CA ILE A 97 -16.15 7.40 2.56
C ILE A 97 -15.59 6.10 3.14
N ILE A 98 -15.41 5.08 2.28
CA ILE A 98 -14.99 3.74 2.70
C ILE A 98 -13.51 3.48 2.40
N GLY A 99 -12.85 2.68 3.24
CA GLY A 99 -11.50 2.17 2.96
C GLY A 99 -11.46 1.40 1.63
N GLY A 100 -10.43 1.66 0.84
CA GLY A 100 -10.30 1.17 -0.54
C GLY A 100 -10.88 2.09 -1.62
N MET A 101 -11.54 3.20 -1.26
CA MET A 101 -11.81 4.32 -2.19
C MET A 101 -10.63 5.29 -2.32
N SER A 102 -9.57 5.15 -1.53
CA SER A 102 -8.36 5.96 -1.67
C SER A 102 -7.84 5.88 -3.09
N GLY A 103 -7.65 7.04 -3.72
CA GLY A 103 -7.24 7.15 -5.12
C GLY A 103 -8.39 7.21 -6.12
N SER A 104 -9.66 7.18 -5.68
CA SER A 104 -10.80 7.33 -6.61
C SER A 104 -10.73 8.70 -7.28
N PRO A 105 -10.58 8.77 -8.61
CA PRO A 105 -10.41 10.04 -9.32
C PRO A 105 -11.71 10.82 -9.33
N ILE A 106 -11.60 12.15 -9.17
CA ILE A 106 -12.71 13.10 -9.21
C ILE A 106 -12.55 14.04 -10.40
N PHE A 107 -13.64 14.27 -11.10
CA PHE A 107 -13.69 15.08 -12.31
C PHE A 107 -14.74 16.18 -12.20
N VAL A 108 -14.39 17.37 -12.67
CA VAL A 108 -15.32 18.51 -12.87
C VAL A 108 -15.14 18.96 -14.32
N ASP A 109 -16.24 19.17 -15.05
CA ASP A 109 -16.24 19.46 -16.49
C ASP A 109 -15.40 18.47 -17.32
N GLY A 110 -15.38 17.20 -16.92
CA GLY A 110 -14.59 16.15 -17.57
C GLY A 110 -13.08 16.22 -17.33
N ARG A 111 -12.59 17.18 -16.54
CA ARG A 111 -11.18 17.35 -16.19
C ARG A 111 -10.91 16.81 -14.78
N LEU A 112 -9.82 16.06 -14.62
CA LEU A 112 -9.37 15.49 -13.35
C LEU A 112 -8.93 16.61 -12.41
N ILE A 113 -9.53 16.67 -11.22
CA ILE A 113 -9.16 17.64 -10.18
C ILE A 113 -8.24 17.02 -9.11
N GLY A 114 -8.26 15.68 -8.98
CA GLY A 114 -7.53 14.97 -7.94
C GLY A 114 -8.16 13.62 -7.59
N ALA A 115 -7.79 13.08 -6.43
CA ALA A 115 -8.32 11.83 -5.92
C ALA A 115 -8.80 11.91 -4.47
N ILE A 116 -9.84 11.14 -4.13
CA ILE A 116 -10.26 10.94 -2.73
C ILE A 116 -9.09 10.35 -1.95
N ALA A 117 -8.71 11.02 -0.87
CA ALA A 117 -7.57 10.67 -0.03
C ALA A 117 -7.90 10.68 1.47
N TYR A 118 -8.85 11.53 1.87
CA TYR A 118 -9.23 11.72 3.27
C TYR A 118 -10.74 11.58 3.46
N GLY A 119 -11.12 11.12 4.65
CA GLY A 119 -12.49 11.11 5.13
C GLY A 119 -12.56 11.63 6.57
N TRP A 120 -13.73 11.49 7.19
CA TRP A 120 -13.97 11.86 8.57
C TRP A 120 -14.49 10.67 9.34
N SER A 121 -14.06 10.55 10.59
CA SER A 121 -14.65 9.54 11.46
C SER A 121 -16.01 9.94 11.98
N PHE A 122 -16.87 8.92 12.10
CA PHE A 122 -18.20 8.99 12.67
C PHE A 122 -19.23 9.83 11.87
N LEU A 123 -18.86 10.36 10.70
CA LEU A 123 -19.82 10.98 9.78
C LEU A 123 -20.43 9.91 8.87
N ARG A 124 -21.77 9.88 8.81
CA ARG A 124 -22.51 9.07 7.83
C ARG A 124 -22.60 9.77 6.47
N GLU A 125 -22.44 11.08 6.47
CA GLU A 125 -22.34 11.90 5.25
C GLU A 125 -21.04 11.53 4.51
N PRO A 126 -21.11 11.21 3.20
CA PRO A 126 -19.96 10.77 2.42
C PRO A 126 -19.13 11.97 1.94
N ILE A 127 -18.59 12.69 2.90
CA ILE A 127 -17.74 13.85 2.66
C ILE A 127 -16.30 13.36 2.55
N GLY A 128 -15.61 13.79 1.50
CA GLY A 128 -14.25 13.38 1.14
C GLY A 128 -13.30 14.57 1.00
N GLY A 129 -12.07 14.40 1.46
CA GLY A 129 -10.95 15.28 1.11
C GLY A 129 -10.22 14.73 -0.10
N VAL A 130 -10.07 15.57 -1.11
CA VAL A 130 -9.45 15.25 -2.40
C VAL A 130 -8.07 15.90 -2.48
N THR A 131 -7.04 15.09 -2.62
CA THR A 131 -5.69 15.55 -2.91
C THR A 131 -5.65 16.05 -4.35
N CYS A 132 -5.19 17.28 -4.55
CA CYS A 132 -5.16 17.93 -5.85
C CYS A 132 -4.26 17.18 -6.84
N ILE A 133 -4.69 17.07 -8.10
CA ILE A 133 -3.91 16.39 -9.15
C ILE A 133 -2.52 17.00 -9.32
N GLU A 134 -2.40 18.32 -9.14
CA GLU A 134 -1.12 19.04 -9.18
C GLU A 134 -0.12 18.46 -8.17
N SER A 135 -0.54 18.27 -6.93
CA SER A 135 0.29 17.68 -5.88
C SER A 135 0.56 16.18 -6.15
N MET A 136 -0.43 15.45 -6.67
CA MET A 136 -0.24 14.02 -6.98
C MET A 136 0.82 13.80 -8.07
N LEU A 137 0.94 14.68 -9.06
CA LEU A 137 1.97 14.62 -10.10
C LEU A 137 3.39 14.75 -9.51
N ASP A 138 3.55 15.52 -8.43
CA ASP A 138 4.84 15.71 -7.75
C ASP A 138 5.33 14.43 -7.04
N SER A 139 4.44 13.44 -6.79
CA SER A 139 4.84 12.12 -6.27
C SER A 139 5.63 11.30 -7.28
N TRP A 140 5.59 11.65 -8.57
CA TRP A 140 6.45 11.04 -9.57
C TRP A 140 7.84 11.67 -9.54
N MET A 141 8.67 11.17 -8.63
CA MET A 141 9.99 11.77 -8.41
C MET A 141 10.99 11.42 -9.51
N GLY A 142 10.74 10.38 -10.31
CA GLY A 142 11.64 9.95 -11.39
C GLY A 142 13.06 9.67 -10.87
N GLY A 143 13.18 9.15 -9.65
CA GLY A 143 14.46 8.96 -8.95
C GLY A 143 15.08 10.23 -8.33
N ARG A 144 14.36 11.35 -8.27
CA ARG A 144 14.75 12.54 -7.48
C ARG A 144 14.38 12.33 -6.02
N GLN A 145 15.10 13.00 -5.11
CA GLN A 145 14.73 13.02 -3.70
C GLN A 145 13.49 13.92 -3.50
N PRO A 146 12.60 13.58 -2.54
CA PRO A 146 11.48 14.45 -2.18
C PRO A 146 12.02 15.84 -1.84
N GLN A 147 11.54 16.88 -2.51
CA GLN A 147 11.86 18.26 -2.13
C GLN A 147 10.74 18.78 -1.23
N ALA A 148 11.11 19.34 -0.08
CA ALA A 148 10.18 20.12 0.72
C ALA A 148 9.66 21.28 -0.12
N MET A 149 8.36 21.27 -0.45
CA MET A 149 7.72 22.37 -1.12
C MET A 149 7.31 23.41 -0.08
N LEU A 150 7.67 24.67 -0.33
CA LEU A 150 7.14 25.76 0.47
C LEU A 150 5.64 25.88 0.15
N PRO A 151 4.77 26.03 1.17
CA PRO A 151 3.36 26.29 0.93
C PRO A 151 3.22 27.47 -0.01
N ARG A 152 2.50 27.32 -1.12
CA ARG A 152 2.30 28.44 -2.06
C ARG A 152 1.47 29.53 -1.35
N GLU A 153 1.41 30.74 -1.90
CA GLU A 153 0.39 31.68 -1.44
C GLU A 153 -0.95 31.24 -2.01
N HIS A 154 -1.92 31.01 -1.13
CA HIS A 154 -3.28 30.61 -1.50
C HIS A 154 -4.23 31.66 -0.95
N GLU A 155 -5.21 32.07 -1.76
CA GLU A 155 -6.35 32.81 -1.22
C GLU A 155 -7.05 31.90 -0.21
N LEU A 156 -7.33 32.42 0.99
CA LEU A 156 -8.12 31.69 1.97
C LEU A 156 -9.50 31.40 1.37
N ARG A 157 -9.70 30.15 1.01
CA ARG A 157 -10.99 29.56 0.66
C ARG A 157 -11.40 28.68 1.84
N GLY A 158 -12.71 28.56 2.03
CA GLY A 158 -13.28 27.75 3.10
C GLY A 158 -14.42 26.90 2.60
N ALA A 159 -14.88 26.00 3.46
CA ALA A 159 -16.00 25.13 3.19
C ALA A 159 -17.06 25.27 4.29
N ARG A 160 -18.31 25.00 3.93
CA ARG A 160 -19.40 24.92 4.90
C ARG A 160 -19.68 23.45 5.22
N LEU A 161 -19.34 23.02 6.42
CA LEU A 161 -19.47 21.64 6.89
C LEU A 161 -20.34 21.59 8.14
N ALA A 162 -21.39 20.76 8.13
CA ALA A 162 -22.32 20.62 9.26
C ALA A 162 -22.83 21.96 9.85
N GLY A 163 -23.08 22.94 8.96
CA GLY A 163 -23.53 24.28 9.35
C GLY A 163 -22.43 25.24 9.86
N ARG A 164 -21.17 24.82 9.90
CA ARG A 164 -20.01 25.64 10.33
C ARG A 164 -19.14 26.03 9.14
N TRP A 165 -18.49 27.18 9.24
CA TRP A 165 -17.48 27.62 8.27
C TRP A 165 -16.10 27.17 8.73
N VAL A 166 -15.40 26.42 7.87
CA VAL A 166 -14.08 25.86 8.15
C VAL A 166 -13.08 26.34 7.11
N GLU A 167 -11.89 26.70 7.56
CA GLU A 167 -10.84 27.32 6.75
C GLU A 167 -9.55 26.48 6.76
N GLN A 168 -9.40 25.64 7.78
CA GLN A 168 -8.22 24.81 7.99
C GLN A 168 -8.60 23.35 8.18
N ALA A 169 -7.68 22.47 7.83
CA ALA A 169 -7.72 21.10 8.29
C ALA A 169 -6.37 20.66 8.85
N ARG A 170 -6.43 19.67 9.74
CA ARG A 170 -5.26 18.92 10.20
C ARG A 170 -5.50 17.44 10.00
N ILE A 171 -4.44 16.69 9.73
CA ILE A 171 -4.50 15.23 9.71
C ILE A 171 -4.39 14.74 11.16
N ASP A 172 -5.49 14.24 11.72
CA ASP A 172 -5.53 13.68 13.08
C ASP A 172 -6.44 12.44 13.11
N PRO A 173 -5.85 11.23 12.94
CA PRO A 173 -6.59 9.98 12.97
C PRO A 173 -7.20 9.61 14.32
N GLY A 174 -6.83 10.27 15.42
CA GLY A 174 -7.34 9.98 16.77
C GLY A 174 -8.35 11.01 17.27
N GLY A 175 -8.33 12.21 16.71
CA GLY A 175 -9.10 13.36 17.19
C GLY A 175 -10.60 13.35 16.86
N PRO A 176 -11.38 14.25 17.50
CA PRO A 176 -12.78 14.52 17.15
C PRO A 176 -12.91 15.13 15.76
N ALA A 177 -14.10 15.16 15.14
CA ALA A 177 -14.27 15.69 13.77
C ALA A 177 -13.86 17.18 13.61
N PHE A 178 -14.07 18.00 14.64
CA PHE A 178 -13.64 19.40 14.69
C PHE A 178 -12.57 19.56 15.76
N HIS A 179 -11.45 20.17 15.40
CA HIS A 179 -10.43 20.57 16.38
C HIS A 179 -10.86 21.82 17.14
N ASP A 180 -11.35 22.82 16.41
CA ASP A 180 -11.84 24.10 16.92
C ASP A 180 -12.95 24.67 16.01
N GLU A 181 -13.25 25.96 16.13
CA GLU A 181 -14.35 26.63 15.40
C GLU A 181 -14.13 26.65 13.88
N HIS A 182 -12.87 26.71 13.41
CA HIS A 182 -12.51 26.89 12.01
C HIS A 182 -11.64 25.76 11.44
N THR A 183 -11.23 24.81 12.28
CA THR A 183 -10.32 23.70 11.92
C THR A 183 -10.99 22.34 12.06
N ILE A 184 -10.91 21.53 11.01
CA ILE A 184 -11.40 20.15 11.00
C ILE A 184 -10.27 19.13 11.11
N ASN A 185 -10.58 17.97 11.70
CA ASN A 185 -9.68 16.82 11.69
C ASN A 185 -10.05 15.89 10.55
N LEU A 186 -9.08 15.65 9.69
CA LEU A 186 -9.15 14.67 8.61
C LEU A 186 -8.48 13.38 9.05
N ARG A 187 -8.98 12.28 8.51
CA ARG A 187 -8.32 10.98 8.61
C ARG A 187 -8.00 10.50 7.21
N PRO A 188 -6.77 10.01 6.93
CA PRO A 188 -6.50 9.34 5.68
C PRO A 188 -7.50 8.21 5.48
N VAL A 189 -7.98 8.03 4.26
CA VAL A 189 -8.69 6.82 3.84
C VAL A 189 -7.62 5.72 3.70
N SER A 190 -6.99 5.39 4.84
CA SER A 190 -5.80 4.56 4.88
C SER A 190 -6.11 3.24 4.18
N PRO A 191 -5.23 2.78 3.28
CA PRO A 191 -5.51 1.61 2.51
C PRO A 191 -5.37 0.41 3.46
N ILE A 192 -6.38 -0.45 3.45
CA ILE A 192 -6.45 -1.57 4.36
C ILE A 192 -5.45 -2.60 3.89
N VAL A 193 -4.68 -3.15 4.83
CA VAL A 193 -3.81 -4.27 4.57
C VAL A 193 -4.63 -5.54 4.75
N SER A 194 -5.04 -6.16 3.65
CA SER A 194 -5.74 -7.44 3.68
C SER A 194 -4.74 -8.58 3.88
N VAL A 195 -5.02 -9.45 4.86
CA VAL A 195 -4.15 -10.57 5.24
C VAL A 195 -4.91 -11.88 5.17
N ALA A 196 -4.32 -12.88 4.53
CA ALA A 196 -4.87 -14.24 4.44
C ALA A 196 -3.84 -15.30 4.86
N GLY A 197 -4.34 -16.40 5.43
CA GLY A 197 -3.52 -17.55 5.88
C GLY A 197 -2.71 -17.33 7.16
N MET A 198 -2.58 -16.09 7.64
CA MET A 198 -1.73 -15.73 8.78
C MET A 198 -2.43 -15.99 10.13
N GLY A 199 -1.68 -16.54 11.09
CA GLY A 199 -2.13 -16.76 12.48
C GLY A 199 -2.02 -15.51 13.36
N GLU A 200 -2.47 -15.60 14.61
CA GLU A 200 -2.53 -14.45 15.53
C GLU A 200 -1.14 -13.87 15.84
N SER A 201 -0.13 -14.74 15.97
CA SER A 201 1.24 -14.33 16.26
C SER A 201 1.89 -13.59 15.09
N GLY A 202 1.66 -14.05 13.86
CA GLY A 202 2.13 -13.33 12.66
C GLY A 202 1.40 -12.02 12.45
N MET A 203 0.08 -12.01 12.65
CA MET A 203 -0.75 -10.80 12.58
C MET A 203 -0.30 -9.75 13.60
N THR A 204 0.07 -10.15 14.81
CA THR A 204 0.59 -9.23 15.84
C THR A 204 1.87 -8.55 15.37
N ARG A 205 2.85 -9.31 14.89
CA ARG A 205 4.10 -8.75 14.35
C ARG A 205 3.88 -7.89 13.12
N LEU A 206 2.96 -8.30 12.24
CA LEU A 206 2.63 -7.52 11.05
C LEU A 206 2.00 -6.18 11.43
N ASN A 207 1.12 -6.16 12.43
CA ASN A 207 0.57 -4.92 12.97
C ASN A 207 1.64 -4.04 13.60
N GLU A 208 2.57 -4.59 14.38
CA GLU A 208 3.69 -3.81 14.95
C GLU A 208 4.56 -3.16 13.87
N LEU A 209 4.76 -3.84 12.74
CA LEU A 209 5.51 -3.32 11.59
C LEU A 209 4.77 -2.19 10.89
N LEU A 210 3.46 -2.32 10.67
CA LEU A 210 2.69 -1.47 9.76
C LEU A 210 1.94 -0.33 10.47
N ALA A 211 1.57 -0.50 11.74
CA ALA A 211 0.86 0.51 12.52
C ALA A 211 1.59 1.85 12.64
N PRO A 212 2.94 1.93 12.76
CA PRO A 212 3.67 3.20 12.75
C PRO A 212 3.47 4.02 11.47
N HIS A 213 3.11 3.35 10.35
CA HIS A 213 2.81 3.98 9.07
C HIS A 213 1.31 4.26 8.87
N GLY A 214 0.48 4.05 9.90
CA GLY A 214 -0.97 4.25 9.81
C GLY A 214 -1.70 3.18 8.99
N LEU A 215 -1.02 2.08 8.67
CA LEU A 215 -1.59 0.93 7.97
C LEU A 215 -2.18 -0.06 8.97
N GLU A 216 -3.46 -0.38 8.79
CA GLU A 216 -4.23 -1.27 9.66
C GLU A 216 -4.39 -2.62 8.94
N THR A 217 -4.00 -3.71 9.62
CA THR A 217 -4.17 -5.05 9.06
C THR A 217 -5.52 -5.64 9.41
N MET A 218 -6.13 -6.34 8.45
CA MET A 218 -7.40 -6.99 8.62
C MET A 218 -7.38 -8.38 7.97
N PRO A 219 -7.95 -9.39 8.63
CA PRO A 219 -8.22 -10.67 7.99
C PRO A 219 -9.12 -10.46 6.76
N GLY A 220 -8.73 -11.05 5.64
CA GLY A 220 -9.48 -10.96 4.39
C GLY A 220 -9.18 -12.13 3.45
N PRO A 221 -9.82 -12.14 2.28
CA PRO A 221 -9.62 -13.19 1.29
C PRO A 221 -8.21 -13.09 0.69
N GLY A 222 -7.60 -14.24 0.44
CA GLY A 222 -6.29 -14.33 -0.22
C GLY A 222 -6.37 -13.99 -1.71
N ARG A 223 -5.24 -14.19 -2.39
CA ARG A 223 -5.09 -13.94 -3.82
C ARG A 223 -6.04 -14.83 -4.64
N LEU A 224 -6.67 -14.24 -5.67
CA LEU A 224 -7.47 -15.00 -6.63
C LEU A 224 -6.60 -15.43 -7.82
N ALA A 225 -6.72 -16.71 -8.18
CA ALA A 225 -5.97 -17.32 -9.27
C ALA A 225 -6.57 -17.03 -10.67
N ASP A 226 -7.84 -16.62 -10.76
CA ASP A 226 -8.50 -16.34 -12.03
C ASP A 226 -8.18 -14.92 -12.52
N GLU A 227 -7.35 -14.83 -13.56
CA GLU A 227 -6.95 -13.58 -14.18
C GLU A 227 -8.00 -13.16 -15.21
N LEU A 228 -9.11 -12.58 -14.75
CA LEU A 228 -9.95 -11.77 -15.64
C LEU A 228 -9.05 -10.69 -16.25
N PRO A 229 -9.08 -10.47 -17.58
CA PRO A 229 -8.36 -9.36 -18.18
C PRO A 229 -9.02 -8.06 -17.72
N VAL A 230 -8.40 -7.40 -16.74
CA VAL A 230 -8.83 -6.11 -16.22
C VAL A 230 -7.98 -5.03 -16.85
N GLU A 231 -8.62 -4.11 -17.55
CA GLU A 231 -7.96 -2.90 -17.99
C GLU A 231 -7.80 -1.95 -16.79
N LEU A 232 -6.55 -1.66 -16.43
CA LEU A 232 -6.26 -0.65 -15.41
C LEU A 232 -6.55 0.75 -15.95
N GLY A 233 -7.71 1.30 -15.64
CA GLY A 233 -8.08 2.68 -15.95
C GLY A 233 -8.43 3.49 -14.70
N PRO A 234 -8.65 4.81 -14.83
CA PRO A 234 -9.15 5.64 -13.73
C PRO A 234 -10.37 5.01 -13.04
N GLY A 235 -10.30 4.84 -11.72
CA GLY A 235 -11.33 4.20 -10.90
C GLY A 235 -11.19 2.68 -10.73
N ALA A 236 -10.29 2.02 -11.47
CA ALA A 236 -10.04 0.59 -11.31
C ALA A 236 -9.43 0.27 -9.93
N ALA A 237 -9.76 -0.89 -9.36
CA ALA A 237 -9.15 -1.37 -8.13
C ALA A 237 -7.71 -1.83 -8.40
N VAL A 238 -6.77 -1.32 -7.61
CA VAL A 238 -5.34 -1.63 -7.72
C VAL A 238 -4.82 -2.12 -6.38
N GLY A 239 -4.03 -3.19 -6.41
CA GLY A 239 -3.39 -3.78 -5.25
C GLY A 239 -1.88 -3.59 -5.26
N VAL A 240 -1.29 -3.69 -4.07
CA VAL A 240 0.16 -3.71 -3.83
C VAL A 240 0.45 -4.94 -2.97
N THR A 241 1.24 -5.86 -3.49
CA THR A 241 1.56 -7.10 -2.77
C THR A 241 2.80 -6.91 -1.91
N LEU A 242 2.67 -7.14 -0.60
CA LEU A 242 3.78 -7.14 0.35
C LEU A 242 4.28 -8.56 0.63
N MET A 243 3.39 -9.55 0.62
CA MET A 243 3.72 -10.97 0.77
C MET A 243 2.73 -11.81 -0.04
N GLU A 244 3.20 -12.90 -0.64
CA GLU A 244 2.36 -13.90 -1.31
C GLU A 244 2.93 -15.32 -1.13
N GLY A 245 2.07 -16.34 -1.26
CA GLY A 245 2.44 -17.74 -1.08
C GLY A 245 1.46 -18.44 -0.14
N ASP A 246 1.96 -19.11 0.88
CA ASP A 246 1.10 -19.67 1.96
C ASP A 246 0.42 -18.58 2.81
N PHE A 247 0.97 -17.36 2.80
CA PHE A 247 0.38 -16.19 3.43
C PHE A 247 0.32 -15.06 2.39
N ASP A 248 -0.81 -14.36 2.35
CA ASP A 248 -0.99 -13.19 1.49
C ASP A 248 -1.09 -11.93 2.36
N VAL A 249 -0.35 -10.89 1.99
CA VAL A 249 -0.43 -9.54 2.59
C VAL A 249 -0.49 -8.55 1.44
N SER A 250 -1.62 -7.87 1.28
CA SER A 250 -1.81 -6.92 0.18
C SER A 250 -2.50 -5.64 0.63
N VAL A 251 -2.16 -4.54 -0.01
CA VAL A 251 -2.76 -3.23 0.21
C VAL A 251 -3.60 -2.89 -1.01
N ILE A 252 -4.88 -2.56 -0.84
CA ILE A 252 -5.79 -2.33 -1.96
C ILE A 252 -6.38 -0.92 -1.90
N GLY A 253 -6.36 -0.24 -3.04
CA GLY A 253 -6.97 1.07 -3.24
C GLY A 253 -7.49 1.22 -4.67
N THR A 254 -7.53 2.45 -5.14
CA THR A 254 -8.07 2.82 -6.46
C THR A 254 -7.04 3.55 -7.29
N LEU A 255 -6.99 3.25 -8.59
CA LEU A 255 -6.16 3.92 -9.57
C LEU A 255 -6.77 5.28 -9.91
N THR A 256 -6.00 6.36 -9.77
CA THR A 256 -6.45 7.72 -10.04
C THR A 256 -6.31 8.08 -11.51
N TRP A 257 -5.10 7.90 -12.03
CA TRP A 257 -4.73 8.41 -13.34
C TRP A 257 -3.79 7.43 -14.01
N ARG A 258 -3.96 7.29 -15.33
CA ARG A 258 -3.09 6.50 -16.18
C ARG A 258 -2.83 7.24 -17.47
N ASP A 259 -1.56 7.23 -17.87
CA ASP A 259 -1.13 7.63 -19.21
C ASP A 259 -0.14 6.59 -19.73
N HIS A 260 -0.57 5.85 -20.74
CA HIS A 260 0.13 4.69 -21.28
C HIS A 260 0.46 3.65 -20.19
N ASP A 261 1.72 3.53 -19.79
CA ASP A 261 2.21 2.64 -18.74
C ASP A 261 2.30 3.34 -17.39
N ARG A 262 2.31 4.67 -17.33
CA ARG A 262 2.46 5.44 -16.08
C ARG A 262 1.15 5.52 -15.32
N ILE A 263 1.19 5.33 -14.01
CA ILE A 263 0.01 5.40 -13.14
C ILE A 263 0.25 6.24 -11.89
N LEU A 264 -0.84 6.79 -11.36
CA LEU A 264 -0.95 7.35 -10.01
C LEU A 264 -2.13 6.69 -9.27
N ALA A 265 -1.96 6.42 -7.98
CA ALA A 265 -3.00 5.82 -7.14
C ALA A 265 -2.97 6.34 -5.68
N PHE A 266 -3.99 5.95 -4.92
CA PHE A 266 -4.21 6.22 -3.48
C PHE A 266 -4.50 7.67 -3.09
N GLY A 267 -3.97 8.68 -3.79
CA GLY A 267 -4.19 10.09 -3.44
C GLY A 267 -3.55 10.49 -2.10
N HIS A 268 -2.79 9.60 -1.48
CA HIS A 268 -1.98 9.82 -0.28
C HIS A 268 -0.80 8.82 -0.31
N PRO A 269 0.22 8.99 0.56
CA PRO A 269 1.27 7.99 0.71
C PRO A 269 0.71 6.66 1.22
N MET A 270 1.28 5.54 0.80
CA MET A 270 1.04 4.27 1.47
C MET A 270 1.80 4.20 2.79
N MET A 271 3.11 4.46 2.76
CA MET A 271 3.99 4.54 3.93
C MET A 271 4.94 5.76 3.86
N GLN A 272 4.97 6.46 2.72
CA GLN A 272 5.87 7.57 2.42
C GLN A 272 7.36 7.19 2.47
N ILE A 273 7.70 5.98 2.04
CA ILE A 273 9.08 5.46 2.09
C ILE A 273 9.90 5.78 0.83
N GLY A 274 9.38 6.62 -0.07
CA GLY A 274 10.10 7.12 -1.24
C GLY A 274 10.21 6.08 -2.34
N ALA A 275 11.41 5.89 -2.90
CA ALA A 275 11.64 4.95 -3.98
C ALA A 275 11.39 3.50 -3.51
N VAL A 276 10.59 2.78 -4.27
CA VAL A 276 10.18 1.40 -3.98
C VAL A 276 10.22 0.55 -5.24
N ALA A 277 10.15 -0.78 -5.07
CA ALA A 277 9.92 -1.72 -6.16
C ALA A 277 8.93 -2.77 -5.65
N LEU A 278 7.64 -2.43 -5.64
CA LEU A 278 6.59 -3.27 -5.09
C LEU A 278 5.68 -3.81 -6.19
N PRO A 279 5.31 -5.11 -6.18
CA PRO A 279 4.40 -5.67 -7.18
C PRO A 279 3.05 -4.95 -7.15
N MET A 280 2.62 -4.46 -8.31
CA MET A 280 1.32 -3.84 -8.51
C MET A 280 0.37 -4.85 -9.15
N THR A 281 -0.79 -5.04 -8.56
CA THR A 281 -1.78 -6.03 -9.01
C THR A 281 -3.10 -5.37 -9.43
N THR A 282 -3.88 -6.06 -10.24
CA THR A 282 -5.33 -5.83 -10.28
C THR A 282 -5.97 -6.38 -9.00
N ALA A 283 -7.22 -6.01 -8.73
CA ALA A 283 -7.95 -6.51 -7.56
C ALA A 283 -9.42 -6.79 -7.87
N TRP A 284 -9.95 -7.83 -7.23
CA TRP A 284 -11.37 -8.15 -7.22
C TRP A 284 -12.00 -7.60 -5.94
N VAL A 285 -13.04 -6.79 -6.07
CA VAL A 285 -13.80 -6.26 -4.93
C VAL A 285 -14.99 -7.19 -4.67
N HIS A 286 -14.98 -7.94 -3.56
CA HIS A 286 -16.12 -8.78 -3.19
C HIS A 286 -17.34 -7.97 -2.74
N GLY A 287 -17.11 -6.73 -2.33
CA GLY A 287 -18.11 -5.79 -1.88
C GLY A 287 -17.51 -4.83 -0.85
N PHE A 288 -18.37 -4.10 -0.14
CA PHE A 288 -17.96 -3.34 1.03
C PHE A 288 -18.91 -3.52 2.20
N LEU A 289 -18.36 -3.42 3.40
CA LEU A 289 -19.07 -3.59 4.67
C LEU A 289 -19.19 -2.23 5.36
N PRO A 290 -20.39 -1.61 5.39
CA PRO A 290 -20.65 -0.44 6.20
C PRO A 290 -20.43 -0.75 7.67
N SER A 291 -19.74 0.14 8.38
CA SER A 291 -19.45 -0.01 9.80
C SER A 291 -19.48 1.35 10.48
N ILE A 292 -19.93 1.36 11.73
CA ILE A 292 -19.94 2.56 12.58
C ILE A 292 -18.49 2.96 12.94
N SER A 293 -17.57 1.98 12.97
CA SER A 293 -16.16 2.22 13.22
C SER A 293 -15.42 2.61 11.94
N ARG A 294 -15.44 1.72 10.93
CA ARG A 294 -14.74 1.95 9.66
C ARG A 294 -15.35 1.10 8.54
N SER A 295 -16.04 1.76 7.60
CA SER A 295 -16.58 1.11 6.40
C SER A 295 -15.47 0.81 5.41
N ASN A 296 -15.43 -0.40 4.84
CA ASN A 296 -14.26 -0.88 4.10
C ASN A 296 -14.64 -1.82 2.96
N LYS A 297 -13.92 -1.76 1.83
CA LYS A 297 -13.98 -2.78 0.78
C LYS A 297 -13.35 -4.08 1.28
N LEU A 298 -13.98 -5.21 0.94
CA LEU A 298 -13.39 -6.54 1.07
C LEU A 298 -12.89 -6.95 -0.31
N SER A 299 -11.59 -7.13 -0.47
CA SER A 299 -10.99 -7.29 -1.81
C SER A 299 -9.88 -8.32 -1.80
N SER A 300 -9.67 -8.98 -2.94
CA SER A 300 -8.56 -9.90 -3.17
C SER A 300 -7.63 -9.35 -4.24
N PRO A 301 -6.30 -9.43 -4.08
CA PRO A 301 -5.39 -9.19 -5.18
C PRO A 301 -5.55 -10.27 -6.26
N MET A 302 -5.29 -9.91 -7.51
CA MET A 302 -5.39 -10.80 -8.68
C MET A 302 -4.02 -10.89 -9.38
N ALA A 303 -3.96 -10.66 -10.69
CA ALA A 303 -2.75 -10.71 -11.49
C ALA A 303 -1.79 -9.57 -11.13
N THR A 304 -0.49 -9.88 -11.08
CA THR A 304 0.54 -8.84 -11.07
C THR A 304 0.66 -8.26 -12.47
N VAL A 305 0.49 -6.95 -12.59
CA VAL A 305 0.41 -6.24 -13.87
C VAL A 305 1.45 -5.13 -14.00
N GLY A 306 2.26 -4.90 -12.97
CA GLY A 306 3.31 -3.90 -13.00
C GLY A 306 4.05 -3.76 -11.68
N ALA A 307 4.68 -2.60 -11.51
CA ALA A 307 5.42 -2.26 -10.30
C ALA A 307 5.10 -0.84 -9.85
N LEU A 308 4.88 -0.66 -8.55
CA LEU A 308 5.04 0.65 -7.92
C LEU A 308 6.52 0.97 -7.80
N THR A 309 6.87 2.19 -8.17
CA THR A 309 8.24 2.71 -8.19
C THR A 309 8.47 3.81 -7.16
N GLU A 310 7.40 4.51 -6.74
CA GLU A 310 7.48 5.59 -5.77
C GLU A 310 6.27 5.54 -4.81
N ASP A 311 6.56 5.72 -3.53
CA ASP A 311 5.61 5.96 -2.45
C ASP A 311 5.85 7.39 -1.92
N GLY A 312 5.28 8.35 -2.65
CA GLY A 312 5.51 9.78 -2.48
C GLY A 312 4.63 10.43 -1.42
N ALA A 313 4.77 11.75 -1.27
CA ALA A 313 4.06 12.52 -0.24
C ALA A 313 2.54 12.66 -0.49
N TRP A 314 2.09 12.50 -1.74
CA TRP A 314 0.71 12.79 -2.13
C TRP A 314 0.01 11.63 -2.85
N ALA A 315 0.75 10.62 -3.27
CA ALA A 315 0.27 9.50 -4.06
C ALA A 315 1.34 8.41 -4.14
N VAL A 316 0.94 7.22 -4.54
CA VAL A 316 1.86 6.21 -5.07
C VAL A 316 1.92 6.31 -6.59
N ALA A 317 3.09 6.05 -7.17
CA ALA A 317 3.33 6.06 -8.60
C ALA A 317 4.02 4.76 -9.06
N GLY A 318 3.78 4.38 -10.30
CA GLY A 318 4.31 3.14 -10.85
C GLY A 318 4.15 3.00 -12.35
N THR A 319 4.54 1.84 -12.85
CA THR A 319 4.46 1.48 -14.27
C THR A 319 3.76 0.14 -14.47
N VAL A 320 2.80 0.11 -15.40
CA VAL A 320 2.19 -1.12 -15.92
C VAL A 320 3.22 -1.84 -16.78
N GLY A 321 3.36 -3.15 -16.59
CA GLY A 321 4.39 -3.98 -17.23
C GLY A 321 5.77 -3.90 -16.57
N GLY A 322 5.96 -3.03 -15.57
CA GLY A 322 7.19 -2.99 -14.76
C GLY A 322 7.34 -4.24 -13.89
N GLU A 323 8.58 -4.68 -13.68
CA GLU A 323 8.89 -5.81 -12.79
C GLU A 323 9.31 -5.32 -11.40
N ALA A 324 8.80 -5.97 -10.36
CA ALA A 324 9.19 -5.74 -8.97
C ALA A 324 9.78 -7.03 -8.38
N PRO A 325 11.09 -7.08 -8.06
CA PRO A 325 11.69 -8.27 -7.47
C PRO A 325 11.16 -8.51 -6.06
N MET A 326 10.99 -9.79 -5.72
CA MET A 326 10.63 -10.23 -4.37
C MET A 326 11.72 -11.12 -3.81
N VAL A 327 11.78 -11.23 -2.48
CA VAL A 327 12.68 -12.14 -1.78
C VAL A 327 11.93 -13.45 -1.51
N PRO A 328 12.36 -14.58 -2.10
CA PRO A 328 11.78 -15.88 -1.77
C PRO A 328 12.20 -16.31 -0.36
N GLY A 329 11.28 -16.92 0.36
CA GLY A 329 11.48 -17.49 1.69
C GLY A 329 10.86 -18.87 1.77
N HIS A 330 11.53 -19.77 2.49
CA HIS A 330 11.06 -21.12 2.75
C HIS A 330 11.22 -21.42 4.23
N PHE A 331 10.14 -21.82 4.90
CA PHE A 331 10.14 -22.22 6.30
C PHE A 331 9.83 -23.70 6.38
N THR A 332 10.62 -24.46 7.13
CA THR A 332 10.26 -25.82 7.53
C THR A 332 10.20 -25.86 9.04
N VAL A 333 9.04 -26.22 9.58
CA VAL A 333 8.82 -26.35 11.02
C VAL A 333 8.59 -27.82 11.34
N ILE A 334 9.39 -28.32 12.28
CA ILE A 334 9.38 -29.72 12.73
C ILE A 334 8.99 -29.72 14.20
N ASP A 335 7.88 -30.37 14.52
CA ASP A 335 7.46 -30.71 15.87
C ASP A 335 7.78 -32.20 16.09
N GLU A 336 8.90 -32.46 16.76
CA GLU A 336 9.41 -33.82 16.99
C GLU A 336 8.49 -34.62 17.93
N ASP A 337 7.95 -33.98 18.97
CA ASP A 337 7.08 -34.60 19.97
C ASP A 337 5.80 -35.17 19.35
N ARG A 338 5.20 -34.42 18.41
CA ARG A 338 4.00 -34.86 17.68
C ARG A 338 4.31 -35.53 16.36
N SER A 339 5.60 -35.59 15.97
CA SER A 339 6.05 -36.09 14.66
C SER A 339 5.35 -35.39 13.49
N ILE A 340 5.22 -34.06 13.57
CA ILE A 340 4.62 -33.23 12.52
C ILE A 340 5.73 -32.44 11.84
N THR A 341 5.73 -32.42 10.51
CA THR A 341 6.56 -31.51 9.72
C THR A 341 5.68 -30.76 8.74
N ARG A 342 5.84 -29.44 8.69
CA ARG A 342 5.17 -28.58 7.71
C ARG A 342 6.19 -27.66 7.06
N SER A 343 5.98 -27.41 5.77
CA SER A 343 6.78 -26.46 5.00
C SER A 343 5.87 -25.36 4.48
N PHE A 344 6.41 -24.15 4.39
CA PHE A 344 5.73 -22.95 3.93
C PHE A 344 6.64 -22.19 2.98
N ASP A 345 6.10 -21.76 1.85
CA ASP A 345 6.75 -20.97 0.82
C ASP A 345 6.11 -19.58 0.75
N VAL A 346 6.96 -18.56 0.81
CA VAL A 346 6.54 -17.16 0.71
C VAL A 346 7.44 -16.41 -0.26
N ARG A 347 6.91 -15.36 -0.87
CA ARG A 347 7.67 -14.30 -1.52
C ARG A 347 7.29 -13.00 -0.84
N VAL A 348 8.28 -12.25 -0.33
CA VAL A 348 8.05 -10.97 0.34
C VAL A 348 8.61 -9.82 -0.49
N ALA A 349 7.99 -8.65 -0.37
CA ALA A 349 8.46 -7.43 -0.98
C ALA A 349 9.94 -7.20 -0.65
N ARG A 350 10.75 -6.91 -1.67
CA ARG A 350 12.17 -6.57 -1.53
C ARG A 350 12.29 -5.09 -1.19
N GLN A 351 12.19 -4.78 0.09
CA GLN A 351 12.34 -3.42 0.60
C GLN A 351 13.00 -3.43 1.97
N GLU A 352 14.04 -2.62 2.15
CA GLU A 352 14.93 -2.65 3.32
C GLU A 352 14.16 -2.56 4.65
N LEU A 353 13.16 -1.68 4.69
CA LEU A 353 12.34 -1.43 5.89
C LEU A 353 11.29 -2.53 6.15
N LEU A 354 10.93 -3.34 5.15
CA LEU A 354 9.78 -4.25 5.23
C LEU A 354 10.17 -5.72 5.21
N THR A 355 11.15 -6.11 4.39
CA THR A 355 11.52 -7.50 4.15
C THR A 355 11.76 -8.28 5.44
N PRO A 356 12.55 -7.78 6.43
CA PRO A 356 12.79 -8.54 7.66
C PRO A 356 11.51 -8.73 8.48
N GLY A 357 10.73 -7.66 8.66
CA GLY A 357 9.49 -7.71 9.43
C GLY A 357 8.45 -8.64 8.81
N LEU A 358 8.28 -8.58 7.48
CA LEU A 358 7.40 -9.48 6.75
C LEU A 358 7.83 -10.94 6.90
N MET A 359 9.11 -11.27 6.69
CA MET A 359 9.62 -12.63 6.89
C MET A 359 9.34 -13.14 8.32
N MET A 360 9.54 -12.28 9.33
CA MET A 360 9.30 -12.64 10.73
C MET A 360 7.82 -12.85 11.07
N SER A 361 6.92 -12.08 10.46
CA SER A 361 5.48 -12.32 10.56
C SER A 361 5.08 -13.66 9.94
N GLY A 362 5.61 -13.97 8.75
CA GLY A 362 5.38 -15.27 8.09
C GLY A 362 5.92 -16.44 8.90
N LEU A 363 7.15 -16.35 9.40
CA LEU A 363 7.75 -17.37 10.25
C LEU A 363 6.94 -17.60 11.53
N SER A 364 6.47 -16.53 12.18
CA SER A 364 5.67 -16.66 13.41
C SER A 364 4.36 -17.42 13.14
N SER A 365 3.71 -17.15 12.01
CA SER A 365 2.52 -17.91 11.60
C SER A 365 2.81 -19.35 11.23
N ALA A 366 3.92 -19.61 10.55
CA ALA A 366 4.35 -20.97 10.23
C ALA A 366 4.60 -21.80 11.51
N LEU A 367 5.23 -21.17 12.51
CA LEU A 367 5.44 -21.76 13.84
C LEU A 367 4.10 -22.05 14.52
N GLU A 368 3.21 -21.06 14.64
CA GLU A 368 1.88 -21.23 15.27
C GLU A 368 1.04 -22.31 14.57
N ALA A 369 1.08 -22.39 13.24
CA ALA A 369 0.33 -23.37 12.47
C ALA A 369 0.85 -24.81 12.68
N THR A 370 2.08 -24.99 13.14
CA THR A 370 2.73 -26.30 13.23
C THR A 370 2.96 -26.73 14.67
N PHE A 371 3.40 -25.80 15.52
CA PHE A 371 3.85 -25.98 16.88
C PHE A 371 2.97 -25.19 17.86
N TYR A 372 2.50 -25.84 18.94
CA TYR A 372 1.78 -25.18 20.02
C TYR A 372 2.69 -25.03 21.24
N PRO A 373 3.09 -23.80 21.62
CA PRO A 373 3.90 -23.59 22.82
C PRO A 373 3.06 -23.86 24.08
N GLY A 374 3.21 -25.05 24.66
CA GLY A 374 2.58 -25.39 25.94
C GLY A 374 3.52 -26.04 26.95
N GLY A 375 4.74 -26.42 26.54
CA GLY A 375 5.69 -27.17 27.36
C GLY A 375 7.09 -26.55 27.40
N GLU A 376 7.88 -27.02 28.37
CA GLU A 376 9.33 -26.84 28.38
C GLU A 376 9.94 -27.60 27.20
N GLY A 377 10.95 -27.03 26.53
CA GLY A 377 11.56 -27.69 25.38
C GLY A 377 12.83 -27.04 24.87
N ILE A 378 13.52 -27.73 23.97
CA ILE A 378 14.68 -27.22 23.23
C ILE A 378 14.29 -27.17 21.75
N GLY A 379 14.47 -26.01 21.12
CA GLY A 379 14.35 -25.84 19.67
C GLY A 379 15.70 -25.55 19.05
N THR A 380 15.88 -25.96 17.80
CA THR A 380 16.98 -25.49 16.95
C THR A 380 16.42 -24.62 15.85
N ILE A 381 17.09 -23.51 15.55
CA ILE A 381 16.80 -22.66 14.39
C ILE A 381 18.00 -22.72 13.47
N ASP A 382 17.80 -23.26 12.27
CA ASP A 382 18.77 -23.25 11.18
C ASP A 382 18.31 -22.21 10.14
N PHE A 383 19.16 -21.23 9.86
CA PHE A 383 18.90 -20.14 8.91
C PHE A 383 19.97 -20.11 7.82
N GLU A 384 19.54 -19.98 6.57
CA GLU A 384 20.39 -19.69 5.41
C GLU A 384 19.86 -18.44 4.69
N LEU A 385 20.72 -17.45 4.48
CA LEU A 385 20.43 -16.28 3.64
C LEU A 385 21.39 -16.24 2.46
N ARG A 386 20.83 -16.06 1.27
CA ARG A 386 21.59 -15.97 0.02
C ARG A 386 21.40 -14.58 -0.59
N GLY A 387 22.49 -13.83 -0.71
CA GLY A 387 22.50 -12.55 -1.41
C GLY A 387 22.60 -12.73 -2.93
N ASP A 388 22.17 -11.73 -3.69
CA ASP A 388 22.17 -11.76 -5.17
C ASP A 388 23.57 -11.98 -5.76
N GLY A 389 24.63 -11.53 -5.07
CA GLY A 389 26.03 -11.79 -5.46
C GLY A 389 26.54 -13.20 -5.16
N GLY A 390 25.67 -14.13 -4.74
CA GLY A 390 26.00 -15.51 -4.39
C GLY A 390 26.59 -15.70 -2.99
N ALA A 391 26.69 -14.62 -2.19
CA ALA A 391 27.09 -14.72 -0.79
C ALA A 391 26.07 -15.54 0.00
N VAL A 392 26.54 -16.47 0.84
CA VAL A 392 25.69 -17.32 1.68
C VAL A 392 26.08 -17.11 3.13
N LEU A 393 25.10 -16.69 3.95
CA LEU A 393 25.21 -16.64 5.40
C LEU A 393 24.43 -17.83 5.97
N ARG A 394 25.05 -18.61 6.85
CA ARG A 394 24.38 -19.67 7.60
C ARG A 394 24.52 -19.43 9.08
N ARG A 395 23.43 -19.62 9.82
CA ARG A 395 23.41 -19.55 11.28
C ARG A 395 22.64 -20.73 11.83
N ARG A 396 23.11 -21.26 12.95
CA ARG A 396 22.39 -22.24 13.75
C ARG A 396 22.35 -21.75 15.18
N ASP A 397 21.15 -21.60 15.72
CA ASP A 397 20.91 -21.25 17.12
C ASP A 397 20.18 -22.39 17.82
N VAL A 398 20.46 -22.57 19.11
CA VAL A 398 19.74 -23.51 19.98
C VAL A 398 19.08 -22.69 21.07
N ILE A 399 17.75 -22.83 21.18
CA ILE A 399 16.92 -22.06 22.11
C ILE A 399 16.30 -23.03 23.09
N TRP A 400 16.37 -22.72 24.38
CA TRP A 400 15.62 -23.42 25.41
C TRP A 400 14.42 -22.58 25.83
N HIS A 401 13.24 -23.20 25.83
CA HIS A 401 11.99 -22.57 26.26
C HIS A 401 11.60 -23.08 27.66
N PRO A 402 11.47 -22.20 28.66
CA PRO A 402 11.18 -22.57 30.06
C PRO A 402 9.73 -23.01 30.32
N GLY A 403 8.91 -23.22 29.28
CA GLY A 403 7.51 -23.64 29.47
C GLY A 403 6.67 -22.53 30.09
N THR A 404 6.37 -21.49 29.32
CA THR A 404 5.42 -20.44 29.72
C THR A 404 4.11 -20.55 28.95
N LEU A 405 3.04 -19.97 29.50
CA LEU A 405 1.77 -19.74 28.78
C LEU A 405 1.91 -18.73 27.61
N TRP A 406 3.10 -18.15 27.41
CA TRP A 406 3.39 -17.19 26.34
C TRP A 406 4.01 -17.89 25.12
N PRO A 407 3.65 -17.49 23.88
CA PRO A 407 4.17 -18.14 22.69
C PRO A 407 5.69 -17.94 22.49
N VAL A 408 6.37 -19.00 22.02
CA VAL A 408 7.82 -19.04 21.70
C VAL A 408 8.25 -17.95 20.71
N THR A 409 7.30 -17.39 19.97
CA THR A 409 7.55 -16.38 18.95
C THR A 409 8.21 -15.12 19.49
N SER A 410 8.15 -14.78 20.78
CA SER A 410 8.79 -13.56 21.32
C SER A 410 10.32 -13.58 21.37
N TRP A 411 10.98 -14.70 21.05
CA TRP A 411 12.43 -14.90 21.21
C TRP A 411 13.19 -15.03 19.88
N ILE A 412 12.48 -14.99 18.75
CA ILE A 412 13.04 -15.05 17.39
C ILE A 412 12.99 -13.67 16.74
#